data_AF-A0A2N2GCV5-F1
#
_entry.id   AF-A0A2N2GCV5-F1
#
_cell.length_a   1.000
_cell.length_b   1.000
_cell.length_c   1.000
_cell.angle_alpha   90.00
_cell.angle_beta   90.00
_cell.angle_gamma   90.00
#
_symmetry.space_group_name_H-M   'P 1'
#
loop_
_entity.id
_entity.type
_entity.pdbx_description
1 polymer ?
#
loop_
_entity_poly.entity_id
_entity_poly.type
_entity_poly.pdbx_seq_one_letter_code
_entity_poly.pdbx_strand_id
1 'polypeptide(L)'
;MLAGCAASAVMENANDKTGAKGKSSRMFNKAPSDKELFEEALFCLSNDKKEPDYQEAQSKLQNLVSQFPNSHLTTGAEALLLTLDRISALQTALKKEKLKTQGEQVKLTKEISRLKENAEQIEGKYSVEIVKLQQENEQLKKDIQQLKNLEIQLEKREKMIR
;
A
#
# COMPACT_ATOMS: atom_id res chain seq x y z
N MET A 1 23.70 19.58 3.18
CA MET A 1 23.58 20.76 4.06
C MET A 1 23.01 20.29 5.39
N LEU A 2 23.71 20.65 6.46
CA LEU A 2 23.45 20.26 7.85
C LEU A 2 22.33 21.11 8.48
N ALA A 3 21.55 20.45 9.33
CA ALA A 3 20.95 20.88 10.60
C ALA A 3 20.41 22.32 10.79
N GLY A 4 19.21 22.38 11.41
CA GLY A 4 18.99 23.24 12.57
C GLY A 4 17.86 24.26 12.46
N CYS A 5 16.68 23.94 13.01
CA CYS A 5 15.73 24.97 13.45
C CYS A 5 15.65 24.92 14.97
N ALA A 6 16.27 25.92 15.59
CA ALA A 6 16.25 26.16 17.02
C ALA A 6 14.93 26.84 17.44
N ALA A 7 14.43 26.45 18.60
CA ALA A 7 13.37 27.13 19.32
C ALA A 7 13.91 28.35 20.07
N SER A 8 13.10 29.42 20.15
CA SER A 8 13.25 30.48 21.15
C SER A 8 11.86 30.93 21.60
N ALA A 9 11.61 30.79 22.90
CA ALA A 9 10.50 31.38 23.64
C ALA A 9 10.98 32.67 24.31
N VAL A 10 10.15 33.72 24.36
CA VAL A 10 10.30 34.86 25.27
C VAL A 10 8.91 35.35 25.71
N MET A 11 8.72 35.39 27.02
CA MET A 11 7.64 36.02 27.82
C MET A 11 7.74 37.57 27.73
N GLU A 12 6.84 38.48 28.15
CA GLU A 12 5.87 38.53 29.25
C GLU A 12 5.10 39.88 29.20
N ASN A 13 3.83 39.86 29.64
CA ASN A 13 3.07 40.82 30.48
C ASN A 13 2.89 42.34 30.21
N ALA A 14 1.60 42.76 30.21
CA ALA A 14 0.99 43.80 31.08
C ALA A 14 -0.55 43.79 30.88
N ASN A 15 -1.37 43.18 31.75
CA ASN A 15 -1.99 43.71 32.98
C ASN A 15 -2.85 44.98 32.77
N ASP A 16 -4.19 44.90 32.87
CA ASP A 16 -4.92 45.49 34.00
C ASP A 16 -6.43 45.15 34.07
N LYS A 17 -6.96 45.35 35.27
CA LYS A 17 -8.15 44.78 35.93
C LYS A 17 -9.50 45.47 35.62
N THR A 18 -10.59 44.72 35.85
CA THR A 18 -11.86 45.08 36.55
C THR A 18 -12.92 44.03 36.13
N GLY A 19 -13.86 43.50 36.90
CA GLY A 19 -14.27 43.60 38.30
C GLY A 19 -15.47 42.63 38.47
N ALA A 20 -15.56 42.01 39.64
CA ALA A 20 -16.77 41.49 40.31
C ALA A 20 -17.87 40.73 39.52
N LYS A 21 -17.88 39.41 39.70
CA LYS A 21 -18.99 38.58 40.25
C LYS A 21 -18.51 37.11 40.15
N GLY A 22 -18.25 36.40 41.23
CA GLY A 22 -19.15 36.21 42.35
C GLY A 22 -20.03 34.98 42.12
N LYS A 23 -19.38 33.81 42.03
CA LYS A 23 -19.85 32.46 42.41
C LYS A 23 -21.09 31.88 41.72
N SER A 24 -20.93 30.58 41.44
CA SER A 24 -21.97 29.55 41.43
C SER A 24 -22.58 29.16 40.09
N SER A 25 -21.74 28.69 39.18
CA SER A 25 -22.14 27.53 38.36
C SER A 25 -21.73 26.27 39.12
N ARG A 26 -22.46 25.97 40.20
CA ARG A 26 -22.55 24.59 40.70
C ARG A 26 -23.03 23.77 39.51
N MET A 27 -22.09 23.06 38.89
CA MET A 27 -22.16 21.60 38.69
C MET A 27 -23.57 21.03 38.80
N PHE A 28 -24.45 21.37 37.87
CA PHE A 28 -25.48 20.43 37.46
C PHE A 28 -24.85 19.64 36.31
N ASN A 29 -23.89 18.76 36.67
CA ASN A 29 -23.61 17.59 35.84
C ASN A 29 -24.86 16.70 35.97
N LYS A 30 -25.95 17.13 35.31
CA LYS A 30 -27.12 16.29 35.18
C LYS A 30 -26.61 15.08 34.42
N ALA A 31 -26.73 13.90 35.04
CA ALA A 31 -26.37 12.67 34.36
C ALA A 31 -27.09 12.66 32.99
N PRO A 32 -26.38 12.34 31.90
CA PRO A 32 -26.96 12.40 30.57
C PRO A 32 -28.17 11.46 30.54
N SER A 33 -29.26 11.95 29.95
CA SER A 33 -30.46 11.13 29.74
C SER A 33 -30.22 10.04 28.70
N ASP A 34 -31.05 9.01 28.73
CA ASP A 34 -31.05 7.95 27.72
C ASP A 34 -31.19 8.50 26.29
N LYS A 35 -32.05 9.51 26.11
CA LYS A 35 -32.23 10.20 24.83
C LYS A 35 -30.98 10.97 24.40
N GLU A 36 -30.33 11.70 25.30
CA GLU A 36 -29.09 12.44 25.00
C GLU A 36 -27.97 11.50 24.58
N LEU A 37 -27.77 10.38 25.30
CA LEU A 37 -26.76 9.36 24.93
C LEU A 37 -27.03 8.75 23.55
N PHE A 38 -28.31 8.52 23.23
CA PHE A 38 -28.71 7.97 21.93
C PHE A 38 -28.47 8.97 20.80
N GLU A 39 -28.87 10.23 20.98
CA GLU A 39 -28.69 11.30 19.99
C GLU A 39 -27.20 11.62 19.78
N GLU A 40 -26.39 11.64 20.84
CA GLU A 40 -24.94 11.78 20.74
C GLU A 40 -24.31 10.62 19.97
N ALA A 41 -24.71 9.38 20.24
CA ALA A 41 -24.24 8.23 19.47
C ALA A 41 -24.61 8.34 18.00
N LEU A 42 -25.85 8.74 17.69
CA LEU A 42 -26.28 8.96 16.32
C LEU A 42 -25.52 10.11 15.67
N PHE A 43 -25.16 11.16 16.41
CA PHE A 43 -24.33 12.25 15.88
C PHE A 43 -22.92 11.77 15.51
N CYS A 44 -22.30 10.90 16.33
CA CYS A 44 -21.00 10.28 16.00
C CYS A 44 -21.07 9.38 14.75
N LEU A 45 -22.22 8.73 14.52
CA LEU A 45 -22.44 7.86 13.35
C LEU A 45 -22.92 8.61 12.10
N SER A 46 -23.61 9.72 12.30
CA SER A 46 -24.17 10.53 11.22
C SER A 46 -23.06 11.33 10.58
N ASN A 47 -23.04 11.31 9.25
CA ASN A 47 -21.95 11.92 8.54
C ASN A 47 -22.37 12.56 7.22
N ASP A 48 -22.25 13.88 7.16
CA ASP A 48 -22.35 14.65 5.92
C ASP A 48 -20.99 15.06 5.33
N LYS A 49 -19.85 14.97 6.07
CA LYS A 49 -18.53 15.53 5.63
C LYS A 49 -17.22 14.85 6.12
N LYS A 50 -17.21 13.94 7.10
CA LYS A 50 -16.02 13.31 7.73
C LYS A 50 -16.26 11.89 8.22
N GLU A 51 -15.31 10.96 8.07
CA GLU A 51 -15.48 9.56 8.48
C GLU A 51 -16.14 9.39 9.87
N PRO A 52 -17.20 8.55 10.01
CA PRO A 52 -17.92 8.41 11.28
C PRO A 52 -17.03 7.89 12.42
N ASP A 53 -17.27 8.37 13.63
CA ASP A 53 -16.55 7.88 14.82
C ASP A 53 -17.31 6.70 15.45
N TYR A 54 -16.96 5.51 14.98
CA TYR A 54 -17.58 4.27 15.46
C TYR A 54 -17.23 3.94 16.92
N GLN A 55 -16.04 4.35 17.41
CA GLN A 55 -15.61 4.03 18.78
C GLN A 55 -16.34 4.90 19.80
N GLU A 56 -16.47 6.19 19.52
CA GLU A 56 -17.22 7.09 20.37
C GLU A 56 -18.71 6.72 20.38
N ALA A 57 -19.29 6.45 19.21
CA ALA A 57 -20.66 5.96 19.11
C ALA A 57 -20.89 4.68 19.92
N GLN A 58 -19.99 3.70 19.81
CA GLN A 58 -20.08 2.44 20.57
C GLN A 58 -20.05 2.69 22.09
N SER A 59 -19.16 3.58 22.55
CA SER A 59 -19.05 3.93 23.97
C SER A 59 -20.33 4.57 24.50
N LYS A 60 -20.94 5.47 23.72
CA LYS A 60 -22.20 6.15 24.08
C LYS A 60 -23.39 5.18 24.14
N LEU A 61 -23.50 4.27 23.18
CA LEU A 61 -24.53 3.23 23.16
C LEU A 61 -24.36 2.21 24.30
N GLN A 62 -23.13 1.80 24.61
CA GLN A 62 -22.85 0.92 25.76
C GLN A 62 -23.24 1.58 27.08
N ASN A 63 -22.93 2.87 27.23
CA ASN A 63 -23.34 3.65 28.40
C ASN A 63 -24.87 3.73 28.53
N LEU A 64 -25.59 3.91 27.41
CA LEU A 64 -27.06 3.92 27.41
C LEU A 64 -27.62 2.58 27.89
N VAL A 65 -27.17 1.46 27.32
CA VAL A 65 -27.66 0.12 27.68
C VAL A 65 -27.36 -0.20 29.15
N SER A 66 -26.19 0.23 29.65
CA SER A 66 -25.76 -0.04 31.03
C SER A 66 -26.50 0.82 32.07
N GLN A 67 -26.73 2.10 31.77
CA GLN A 67 -27.34 3.05 32.72
C GLN A 67 -28.87 3.04 32.66
N PHE A 68 -29.46 2.69 31.52
CA PHE A 68 -30.90 2.75 31.28
C PHE A 68 -31.45 1.45 30.67
N PRO A 69 -31.31 0.28 31.34
CA PRO A 69 -31.68 -1.01 30.77
C PRO A 69 -33.17 -1.13 30.40
N ASN A 70 -34.05 -0.40 31.10
CA ASN A 70 -35.49 -0.42 30.86
C ASN A 70 -35.97 0.67 29.87
N SER A 71 -35.05 1.40 29.22
CA SER A 71 -35.43 2.41 28.22
C SER A 71 -35.98 1.73 26.95
N HIS A 72 -36.94 2.40 26.31
CA HIS A 72 -37.43 2.01 24.98
C HIS A 72 -36.34 2.12 23.89
N LEU A 73 -35.26 2.88 24.15
CA LEU A 73 -34.13 3.04 23.23
C LEU A 73 -33.09 1.92 23.34
N THR A 74 -33.14 1.11 24.40
CA THR A 74 -32.16 0.05 24.68
C THR A 74 -32.08 -0.97 23.56
N THR A 75 -33.22 -1.49 23.10
CA THR A 75 -33.27 -2.47 21.99
C THR A 75 -32.64 -1.90 20.71
N GLY A 76 -32.89 -0.62 20.41
CA GLY A 76 -32.29 0.07 19.26
C GLY A 76 -30.79 0.24 19.43
N ALA A 77 -30.34 0.61 20.63
CA ALA A 77 -28.93 0.74 20.96
C ALA A 77 -28.17 -0.59 20.86
N GLU A 78 -28.74 -1.69 21.34
CA GLU A 78 -28.17 -3.03 21.22
C GLU A 78 -28.03 -3.48 19.76
N ALA A 79 -29.07 -3.24 18.94
CA ALA A 79 -29.01 -3.55 17.51
C ALA A 79 -27.93 -2.74 16.77
N LEU A 80 -27.78 -1.46 17.14
CA LEU A 80 -26.71 -0.62 16.60
C LEU A 80 -25.33 -1.10 17.06
N LEU A 81 -25.16 -1.48 18.33
CA LEU A 81 -23.91 -2.05 18.84
C LEU A 81 -23.48 -3.30 18.04
N LEU A 82 -24.41 -4.24 17.82
CA LEU A 82 -24.13 -5.42 16.99
C LEU A 82 -23.71 -5.06 15.57
N THR A 83 -24.31 -4.01 15.00
CA THR A 83 -23.96 -3.52 13.67
C THR A 83 -22.57 -2.89 13.66
N LEU A 84 -22.21 -2.11 14.68
CA LEU A 84 -20.89 -1.50 14.84
C LEU A 84 -19.79 -2.54 15.02
N ASP A 85 -20.04 -3.60 15.78
CA ASP A 85 -19.11 -4.72 15.92
C ASP A 85 -18.86 -5.40 14.57
N ARG A 86 -19.92 -5.62 13.79
CA ARG A 86 -19.80 -6.18 12.44
C ARG A 86 -19.02 -5.26 11.50
N ILE A 87 -19.26 -3.95 11.55
CA ILE A 87 -18.50 -2.97 10.75
C ILE A 87 -17.02 -3.02 11.13
N SER A 88 -16.70 -3.06 12.42
CA SER A 88 -15.33 -3.11 12.93
C SER A 88 -14.60 -4.39 12.48
N ALA A 89 -15.30 -5.53 12.51
CA ALA A 89 -14.78 -6.81 12.00
C ALA A 89 -14.49 -6.73 10.49
N LEU A 90 -15.40 -6.15 9.71
CA LEU A 90 -15.23 -5.98 8.26
C LEU A 90 -14.08 -5.03 7.93
N GLN A 91 -13.93 -3.92 8.65
CA GLN A 91 -12.81 -3.00 8.47
C GLN A 91 -11.46 -3.68 8.75
N THR A 92 -11.40 -4.53 9.78
CA THR A 92 -10.20 -5.31 10.12
C THR A 92 -9.89 -6.33 9.03
N ALA A 93 -10.90 -7.07 8.56
CA ALA A 93 -10.75 -8.03 7.47
C ALA A 93 -10.29 -7.34 6.18
N LEU A 94 -10.86 -6.18 5.85
CA LEU A 94 -10.47 -5.39 4.68
C LEU A 94 -9.02 -4.91 4.77
N LYS A 95 -8.58 -4.39 5.93
CA LYS A 95 -7.19 -3.99 6.14
C LYS A 95 -6.23 -5.17 5.97
N LYS A 96 -6.58 -6.33 6.52
CA LYS A 96 -5.80 -7.56 6.38
C LYS A 96 -5.69 -8.01 4.92
N GLU A 97 -6.80 -8.04 4.18
CA GLU A 97 -6.79 -8.45 2.78
C GLU A 97 -5.98 -7.46 1.93
N LYS A 98 -6.13 -6.14 2.15
CA LYS A 98 -5.31 -5.12 1.47
C LYS A 98 -3.81 -5.34 1.68
N LEU A 99 -3.38 -5.61 2.91
CA LEU A 99 -1.97 -5.90 3.20
C LEU A 99 -1.48 -7.18 2.51
N LYS A 100 -2.32 -8.21 2.48
CA LYS A 100 -2.02 -9.47 1.80
C LYS A 100 -1.89 -9.26 0.29
N THR A 101 -2.86 -8.62 -0.34
CA THR A 101 -2.83 -8.31 -1.78
C THR A 101 -1.64 -7.43 -2.14
N GLN A 102 -1.30 -6.43 -1.32
CA GLN A 102 -0.11 -5.60 -1.53
C GLN A 102 1.18 -6.44 -1.46
N GLY A 103 1.27 -7.36 -0.49
CA GLY A 103 2.40 -8.28 -0.38
C GLY A 103 2.53 -9.22 -1.58
N GLU A 104 1.42 -9.74 -2.08
CA GLU A 104 1.37 -10.57 -3.30
C GLU A 104 1.76 -9.76 -4.54
N GLN A 105 1.25 -8.52 -4.67
CA GLN A 105 1.62 -7.63 -5.77
C GLN A 105 3.13 -7.38 -5.81
N VAL A 106 3.76 -7.09 -4.66
CA VAL A 106 5.21 -6.90 -4.59
C VAL A 106 5.98 -8.16 -5.01
N LYS A 107 5.52 -9.35 -4.61
CA LYS A 107 6.14 -10.62 -5.02
C LYS A 107 6.02 -10.83 -6.53
N LEU A 108 4.83 -10.63 -7.09
CA LEU A 108 4.59 -10.76 -8.53
C LEU A 108 5.41 -9.76 -9.34
N THR A 109 5.52 -8.50 -8.90
CA THR A 109 6.37 -7.51 -9.57
C THR A 109 7.84 -7.95 -9.59
N LYS A 110 8.35 -8.48 -8.47
CA LYS A 110 9.73 -9.00 -8.41
C LYS A 110 9.94 -10.21 -9.34
N GLU A 111 8.97 -11.14 -9.38
CA GLU A 111 9.01 -12.30 -10.27
C GLU A 111 9.05 -11.85 -11.74
N ILE A 112 8.20 -10.89 -12.13
CA ILE A 112 8.17 -10.33 -13.48
C ILE A 112 9.50 -9.67 -13.84
N SER A 113 10.08 -8.86 -12.95
CA SER A 113 11.40 -8.25 -13.19
C SER A 113 12.48 -9.31 -13.39
N ARG A 114 12.53 -10.34 -12.54
CA ARG A 114 13.49 -11.44 -12.66
C ARG A 114 13.33 -12.20 -13.99
N LEU A 115 12.09 -12.47 -14.40
CA LEU A 115 11.83 -13.16 -15.66
C LEU A 115 12.25 -12.33 -16.86
N LYS A 116 12.06 -11.00 -16.82
CA LYS A 116 12.53 -10.09 -17.87
C LYS A 116 14.05 -10.07 -17.97
N GLU A 117 14.75 -9.91 -16.85
CA GLU A 117 16.22 -9.94 -16.81
C GLU A 117 16.78 -11.26 -17.36
N ASN A 118 16.17 -12.39 -16.98
CA ASN A 118 16.55 -13.70 -17.51
C ASN A 118 16.30 -13.82 -19.02
N ALA A 119 15.16 -13.31 -19.50
CA ALA A 119 14.84 -13.32 -20.94
C ALA A 119 15.86 -12.50 -21.74
N GLU A 120 16.16 -11.28 -21.29
CA GLU A 120 17.16 -10.41 -21.91
C GLU A 120 18.56 -11.04 -21.91
N GLN A 121 18.94 -11.71 -20.80
CA GLN A 121 20.22 -12.42 -20.72
C GLN A 121 20.30 -13.58 -21.70
N ILE A 122 19.22 -14.36 -21.83
CA ILE A 122 19.15 -15.50 -22.75
C ILE A 122 19.17 -15.01 -24.20
N GLU A 123 18.41 -13.97 -24.52
CA GLU A 123 18.40 -13.35 -25.84
C GLU A 123 19.78 -12.81 -26.22
N GLY A 124 20.47 -12.15 -25.28
CA GLY A 124 21.85 -11.70 -25.46
C GLY A 124 22.82 -12.85 -25.77
N LYS A 125 22.72 -13.98 -25.05
CA LYS A 125 23.53 -15.18 -25.31
C LYS A 125 23.26 -15.76 -26.70
N TYR A 126 22.00 -15.87 -27.09
CA TYR A 126 21.64 -16.38 -28.42
C TYR A 126 22.11 -15.44 -29.53
N SER A 127 21.99 -14.13 -29.35
CA SER A 127 22.48 -13.13 -30.31
C SER A 127 23.98 -13.27 -30.55
N VAL A 128 24.77 -13.40 -29.47
CA VAL A 128 26.23 -13.62 -29.57
C VAL A 128 26.55 -14.93 -30.29
N GLU A 129 25.86 -16.02 -29.96
CA GLU A 129 26.09 -17.32 -30.60
C GLU A 129 25.72 -17.31 -32.08
N ILE A 130 24.63 -16.63 -32.47
CA ILE A 130 24.24 -16.45 -33.88
C ILE A 130 25.36 -15.75 -34.65
N VAL A 131 25.90 -14.65 -34.13
CA VAL A 131 27.00 -13.92 -34.79
C VAL A 131 28.24 -14.80 -34.92
N LYS A 132 28.59 -15.56 -33.88
CA LYS A 132 29.73 -16.48 -33.90
C LYS A 132 29.55 -17.56 -34.97
N LEU A 133 28.38 -18.21 -35.04
CA LEU A 133 28.08 -19.23 -36.04
C LEU A 133 28.08 -18.64 -37.46
N GLN A 134 27.60 -17.42 -37.66
CA GLN A 134 27.68 -16.73 -38.95
C GLN A 134 29.14 -16.50 -39.38
N GLN A 135 29.99 -16.04 -38.47
CA GLN A 135 31.41 -15.84 -38.74
C GLN A 135 32.12 -17.15 -39.09
N GLU A 136 31.86 -18.21 -38.33
CA GLU A 136 32.40 -19.54 -38.59
C GLU A 136 31.94 -20.08 -39.96
N ASN A 137 30.66 -19.90 -40.30
CA ASN A 137 30.12 -20.32 -41.60
C ASN A 137 30.79 -19.60 -42.77
N GLU A 138 30.99 -18.28 -42.66
CA GLU A 138 31.70 -17.51 -43.68
C GLU A 138 33.18 -17.89 -43.80
N GLN A 139 33.83 -18.24 -42.69
CA GLN A 139 35.20 -18.77 -42.72
C GLN A 139 35.25 -20.12 -43.44
N LEU A 140 34.36 -21.05 -43.08
CA LEU A 140 34.28 -22.37 -43.71
C LEU A 140 34.00 -22.28 -45.22
N LYS A 141 33.15 -21.33 -45.66
CA LYS A 141 32.92 -21.08 -47.09
C LYS A 141 34.20 -20.67 -47.83
N LYS A 142 35.01 -19.79 -47.23
CA LYS A 142 36.29 -19.36 -47.80
C LYS A 142 37.28 -20.53 -47.88
N ASP A 143 37.38 -21.32 -46.82
CA ASP A 143 38.28 -22.46 -46.76
C ASP A 143 37.90 -23.53 -47.80
N ILE A 144 36.60 -23.81 -47.96
CA ILE A 144 36.09 -24.70 -49.02
C ILE A 144 36.47 -24.18 -50.41
N GLN A 145 36.35 -22.87 -50.65
CA GLN A 145 36.72 -22.28 -51.93
C GLN A 145 38.23 -22.40 -52.21
N GLN A 146 39.07 -22.21 -51.20
CA GLN A 146 40.52 -22.40 -51.31
C GLN A 146 40.87 -23.86 -51.63
N LEU A 147 40.24 -24.82 -50.93
CA LEU A 147 40.45 -26.24 -51.20
C LEU A 147 40.06 -26.62 -52.63
N LYS A 148 38.92 -26.15 -53.13
CA LYS A 148 38.50 -26.34 -54.53
C LYS A 148 39.53 -25.78 -55.52
N ASN A 149 40.08 -24.60 -55.24
CA ASN A 149 41.09 -24.00 -56.12
C ASN A 149 42.38 -24.82 -56.13
N LEU A 150 42.81 -25.34 -54.98
CA LEU A 150 43.98 -26.21 -54.87
C LEU A 150 43.78 -27.55 -55.58
N GLU A 151 42.59 -28.14 -55.46
CA GLU A 151 42.20 -29.37 -56.15
C GLU A 151 42.30 -29.21 -57.67
N ILE A 152 41.78 -28.10 -58.23
CA ILE A 152 41.91 -27.77 -59.66
C ILE A 152 43.39 -27.63 -60.07
N GLN A 153 44.23 -27.04 -59.23
CA GLN A 153 45.66 -26.88 -59.53
C GLN A 153 46.39 -28.23 -59.54
N LEU A 154 46.06 -29.12 -58.59
CA LEU A 154 46.61 -30.47 -58.55
C LEU A 154 46.21 -31.27 -59.79
N GLU A 155 44.93 -31.24 -60.16
CA GLU A 155 44.43 -31.93 -61.37
C GLU A 155 45.15 -31.43 -62.64
N LYS A 156 45.37 -30.12 -62.76
CA LYS A 156 46.13 -29.53 -63.87
C LYS A 156 47.57 -30.04 -63.93
N ARG A 157 48.26 -30.14 -62.77
CA ARG A 157 49.63 -30.66 -62.71
C ARG A 157 49.69 -32.14 -63.06
N GLU A 158 48.75 -32.94 -62.57
CA GLU A 158 48.67 -34.37 -62.91
C GLU A 158 48.48 -34.59 -64.41
N LYS A 159 47.63 -33.79 -65.06
CA LYS A 159 47.43 -33.82 -66.52
C LYS A 159 48.64 -33.38 -67.33
N MET A 160 49.56 -32.60 -66.77
CA MET A 160 50.81 -32.22 -67.45
C MET A 160 51.92 -33.26 -67.30
N ILE A 161 51.82 -34.14 -66.30
CA ILE A 161 52.83 -35.16 -65.99
C ILE A 161 52.50 -36.52 -66.64
N ARG A 162 51.22 -36.75 -67.01
CA ARG A 162 50.78 -37.90 -67.82
C ARG A 162 50.75 -37.57 -69.30
#